data_AF-A0A7C2SAW3-F1
#
_entry.id   AF-A0A7C2SAW3-F1
#
_cell.length_a   1.000
_cell.length_b   1.000
_cell.length_c   1.000
_cell.angle_alpha   90.00
_cell.angle_beta   90.00
_cell.angle_gamma   90.00
#
_symmetry.space_group_name_H-M   'P 1'
#
loop_
_entity.id
_entity.type
_entity.pdbx_description
1 polymer ?
#
loop_
_entity_poly.entity_id
_entity_poly.type
_entity_poly.pdbx_seq_one_letter_code
_entity_poly.pdbx_strand_id
1 'polypeptide(L)'
;GRALVLPWGNAREKERAERIAVAVPTAQVLPRLGLDGLAGIIARADAVLGVDTGLMHVAAALRKPGLALFPATLPQLTGVRSEPDAPQIASLTPQDDLSANAVLARLAALLA
;
A
#
# COMPACT_ATOMS: atom_id res chain seq x y z
N GLY A 1 2.63 5.91 -17.68
CA GLY A 1 2.09 4.93 -16.71
C GLY A 1 2.89 5.03 -15.43
N ARG A 2 2.29 4.69 -14.28
CA ARG A 2 3.00 4.67 -12.98
C ARG A 2 3.64 3.29 -12.76
N ALA A 3 4.81 3.28 -12.13
CA ALA A 3 5.49 2.03 -11.77
C ALA A 3 4.88 1.45 -10.49
N LEU A 4 4.72 0.12 -10.43
CA LEU A 4 4.31 -0.59 -9.23
C LEU A 4 5.55 -1.14 -8.53
N VAL A 5 5.79 -0.79 -7.26
CA VAL A 5 6.92 -1.33 -6.49
C VAL A 5 6.41 -2.28 -5.41
N LEU A 6 7.04 -3.45 -5.31
CA LEU A 6 6.61 -4.54 -4.43
C LEU A 6 7.70 -4.87 -3.40
N PRO A 7 7.55 -4.41 -2.14
CA PRO A 7 8.45 -4.78 -1.05
C PRO A 7 8.16 -6.19 -0.52
N TRP A 8 9.13 -6.78 0.19
CA TRP A 8 9.01 -8.06 0.87
C TRP A 8 9.97 -8.13 2.06
N GLY A 9 9.56 -8.83 3.12
CA GLY A 9 10.34 -9.08 4.34
C GLY A 9 10.80 -10.53 4.51
N ASN A 10 10.13 -11.48 3.85
CA ASN A 10 10.46 -12.91 3.89
C ASN A 10 10.32 -13.59 2.52
N ALA A 11 10.77 -14.85 2.42
CA ALA A 11 10.78 -15.61 1.17
C ALA A 11 9.38 -15.80 0.56
N ARG A 12 8.35 -16.04 1.39
CA ARG A 12 6.95 -16.22 0.92
C ARG A 12 6.38 -14.93 0.31
N GLU A 13 6.71 -13.79 0.90
CA GLU A 13 6.33 -12.48 0.36
C GLU A 13 7.08 -12.19 -0.94
N LYS A 14 8.36 -12.56 -1.04
CA LYS A 14 9.15 -12.43 -2.27
C LYS A 14 8.54 -13.23 -3.41
N GLU A 15 8.24 -14.51 -3.18
CA GLU A 15 7.59 -15.39 -4.16
C GLU A 15 6.24 -14.82 -4.63
N ARG A 16 5.46 -14.23 -3.71
CA ARG A 16 4.22 -13.55 -4.06
C ARG A 16 4.46 -12.33 -4.94
N ALA A 17 5.43 -11.49 -4.60
CA ALA A 17 5.79 -10.31 -5.38
C ALA A 17 6.27 -10.69 -6.79
N GLU A 18 7.09 -11.75 -6.90
CA GLU A 18 7.57 -12.29 -8.18
C GLU A 18 6.41 -12.80 -9.05
N ARG A 19 5.44 -13.53 -8.47
CA ARG A 19 4.22 -13.93 -9.21
C ARG A 19 3.41 -12.75 -9.74
N ILE A 20 3.31 -11.66 -8.97
CA ILE A 20 2.63 -10.44 -9.43
C ILE A 20 3.42 -9.79 -10.57
N ALA A 21 4.74 -9.70 -10.46
CA ALA A 21 5.60 -9.10 -11.47
C ALA A 21 5.59 -9.86 -12.81
N VAL A 22 5.36 -11.18 -12.79
CA VAL A 22 5.14 -11.95 -14.02
C VAL A 22 3.86 -11.50 -14.75
N ALA A 23 2.80 -11.16 -14.02
CA ALA A 23 1.52 -10.75 -14.60
C ALA A 23 1.45 -9.25 -14.92
N VAL A 24 2.31 -8.43 -14.30
CA VAL A 24 2.28 -6.96 -14.39
C VAL A 24 3.67 -6.47 -14.82
N PRO A 25 3.91 -6.23 -16.13
CA PRO A 25 5.24 -5.87 -16.64
C PRO A 25 5.83 -4.58 -16.06
N THR A 26 5.00 -3.67 -15.56
CA THR A 26 5.44 -2.42 -14.90
C THR A 26 5.72 -2.58 -13.41
N ALA A 27 5.56 -3.79 -12.87
CA ALA A 27 5.83 -4.08 -11.47
C ALA A 27 7.29 -4.46 -11.25
N GLN A 28 7.89 -3.84 -10.24
CA GLN A 28 9.27 -4.08 -9.83
C GLN A 28 9.27 -4.70 -8.43
N VAL A 29 9.76 -5.93 -8.33
CA VAL A 29 10.10 -6.53 -7.04
C VAL A 29 11.36 -5.84 -6.52
N LEU A 30 11.27 -5.25 -5.33
CA LEU A 30 12.42 -4.57 -4.73
C LEU A 30 13.50 -5.57 -4.29
N PRO A 31 14.78 -5.18 -4.24
CA PRO A 31 15.77 -5.94 -3.48
C PRO A 31 15.37 -6.00 -2.00
N ARG A 32 15.99 -6.89 -1.23
CA ARG A 32 15.76 -6.92 0.21
C ARG A 32 16.24 -5.60 0.83
N LEU A 33 15.33 -4.87 1.46
CA LEU A 33 15.61 -3.58 2.09
C LEU A 33 15.32 -3.65 3.60
N GLY A 34 16.09 -2.88 4.37
CA GLY A 34 15.73 -2.55 5.75
C GLY A 34 14.61 -1.50 5.80
N LEU A 35 14.11 -1.21 7.00
CA LEU A 35 13.00 -0.27 7.19
C LEU A 35 13.33 1.13 6.66
N ASP A 36 14.55 1.62 6.87
CA ASP A 36 14.98 2.94 6.38
C ASP A 36 14.94 3.03 4.85
N GLY A 37 15.38 1.96 4.17
CA GLY A 37 15.33 1.86 2.72
C GLY A 37 13.89 1.85 2.21
N LEU A 38 13.00 1.10 2.86
CA LEU A 38 11.57 1.08 2.54
C LEU A 38 10.91 2.44 2.78
N ALA A 39 11.23 3.11 3.89
CA ALA A 39 10.75 4.45 4.18
C ALA A 39 11.18 5.44 3.09
N GLY A 40 12.42 5.36 2.61
CA GLY A 40 12.91 6.17 1.49
C GLY A 40 12.16 5.94 0.19
N ILE A 41 11.76 4.70 -0.10
CA ILE A 41 10.91 4.37 -1.27
C ILE A 41 9.50 4.91 -1.08
N ILE A 42 8.87 4.65 0.08
CA ILE A 42 7.52 5.13 0.41
C ILE A 42 7.46 6.67 0.34
N ALA A 43 8.49 7.36 0.84
CA ALA A 43 8.60 8.81 0.79
C ALA A 43 8.61 9.39 -0.65
N ARG A 44 8.87 8.57 -1.66
CA ARG A 44 8.86 8.95 -3.08
C ARG A 44 7.65 8.41 -3.85
N ALA A 45 6.83 7.57 -3.23
CA ALA A 45 5.63 7.04 -3.87
C ALA A 45 4.57 8.14 -4.03
N ASP A 46 3.84 8.09 -5.15
CA ASP A 46 2.67 8.94 -5.39
C ASP A 46 1.51 8.55 -4.46
N ALA A 47 1.34 7.25 -4.23
CA ALA A 47 0.37 6.69 -3.29
C ALA A 47 0.81 5.29 -2.83
N VAL A 48 0.23 4.81 -1.73
CA VAL A 48 0.43 3.44 -1.22
C VAL A 48 -0.87 2.64 -1.21
N LEU A 49 -0.75 1.33 -1.42
CA LEU A 49 -1.84 0.37 -1.31
C LEU A 49 -1.31 -0.86 -0.56
N GLY A 50 -2.01 -1.28 0.48
CA GLY A 50 -1.62 -2.44 1.27
C GLY A 50 -2.75 -2.96 2.11
N VAL A 51 -2.56 -4.16 2.67
CA VAL A 51 -3.45 -4.71 3.70
C VAL A 51 -3.12 -4.10 5.08
N ASP A 52 -3.75 -4.61 6.14
CA ASP A 52 -3.38 -4.29 7.53
C ASP A 52 -1.91 -4.71 7.80
N THR A 53 -0.98 -3.74 7.71
CA THR A 53 0.45 -3.94 7.90
C THR A 53 1.14 -2.67 8.42
N GLY A 54 2.22 -2.86 9.18
CA GLY A 54 3.04 -1.78 9.75
C GLY A 54 3.52 -0.75 8.72
N LEU A 55 3.80 -1.16 7.48
CA LEU A 55 4.25 -0.25 6.42
C LEU A 55 3.21 0.80 6.03
N MET A 56 1.91 0.53 6.23
CA MET A 56 0.87 1.54 5.98
C MET A 56 0.90 2.66 7.02
N HIS A 57 1.27 2.36 8.27
CA HIS A 57 1.50 3.38 9.30
C HIS A 57 2.74 4.22 8.99
N VAL A 58 3.81 3.59 8.49
CA VAL A 58 5.00 4.33 8.01
C VAL A 58 4.63 5.28 6.87
N ALA A 59 3.79 4.85 5.93
CA ALA A 59 3.31 5.71 4.85
C ALA A 59 2.48 6.89 5.36
N ALA A 60 1.62 6.69 6.36
CA ALA A 60 0.88 7.78 7.00
C ALA A 60 1.82 8.77 7.70
N ALA A 61 2.82 8.29 8.43
CA ALA A 61 3.85 9.13 9.07
C ALA A 61 4.67 9.94 8.04
N LEU A 62 4.90 9.36 6.86
CA LEU A 62 5.55 10.02 5.72
C LEU A 62 4.58 10.86 4.87
N ARG A 63 3.34 11.07 5.37
CA ARG A 63 2.31 11.93 4.78
C ARG A 63 1.94 11.53 3.35
N LYS A 64 1.88 10.22 3.09
CA LYS A 64 1.51 9.67 1.78
C LYS A 64 0.03 9.32 1.71
N PRO A 65 -0.66 9.67 0.61
CA PRO A 65 -2.02 9.21 0.39
C PRO A 65 -2.02 7.71 0.11
N GLY A 66 -3.15 7.06 0.34
CA GLY A 66 -3.26 5.65 0.01
C GLY A 66 -4.54 4.99 0.45
N LEU A 67 -4.57 3.67 0.26
CA LEU A 67 -5.67 2.81 0.66
C LEU A 67 -5.13 1.65 1.51
N ALA A 68 -5.69 1.47 2.70
CA ALA A 68 -5.41 0.33 3.56
C ALA A 68 -6.60 -0.62 3.55
N LEU A 69 -6.37 -1.87 3.14
CA LEU A 69 -7.40 -2.89 3.01
C LEU A 69 -7.49 -3.71 4.30
N PHE A 70 -8.64 -3.68 4.96
CA PHE A 70 -8.96 -4.42 6.18
C PHE A 70 -9.98 -5.52 5.88
N PRO A 71 -9.60 -6.62 5.22
CA PRO A 71 -10.54 -7.66 4.81
C PRO A 71 -11.07 -8.50 5.98
N ALA A 72 -10.29 -8.62 7.07
CA ALA A 72 -10.61 -9.48 8.21
C ALA A 72 -10.33 -8.85 9.58
N THR A 73 -9.65 -7.70 9.62
CA THR A 73 -9.35 -6.94 10.85
C THR A 73 -10.21 -5.68 10.95
N LEU A 74 -10.31 -5.11 12.15
CA LEU A 74 -11.17 -3.96 12.42
C LEU A 74 -10.34 -2.67 12.42
N PRO A 75 -10.51 -1.76 11.42
CA PRO A 75 -9.77 -0.51 11.39
C PRO A 75 -10.08 0.41 12.58
N GLN A 76 -11.16 0.17 13.31
CA GLN A 76 -11.45 0.91 14.55
C GLN A 76 -10.41 0.63 15.65
N LEU A 77 -9.73 -0.51 15.60
CA LEU A 77 -8.72 -0.93 16.57
C LEU A 77 -7.29 -0.66 16.08
N THR A 78 -7.01 -0.99 14.81
CA THR A 78 -5.65 -0.96 14.23
C THR A 78 -5.54 -0.05 12.99
N GLY A 79 -6.55 0.77 12.73
CA GLY A 79 -6.61 1.62 11.54
C GLY A 79 -5.42 2.55 11.39
N VAL A 80 -5.06 2.78 10.12
CA VAL A 80 -3.99 3.71 9.76
C VAL A 80 -4.44 5.13 10.09
N ARG A 81 -3.64 5.85 10.88
CA ARG A 81 -3.92 7.23 11.30
C ARG A 81 -2.95 8.17 10.61
N SER A 82 -3.49 9.09 9.82
CA SER A 82 -2.75 10.19 9.22
C SER A 82 -2.96 11.45 10.07
N GLU A 83 -1.99 12.35 10.08
CA GLU A 83 -2.17 13.66 10.74
C GLU A 83 -3.36 14.42 10.12
N PRO A 84 -4.07 15.29 10.88
CA PRO A 84 -5.24 16.00 10.38
C PRO A 84 -4.99 16.86 9.13
N ASP A 85 -3.77 17.36 8.97
CA ASP A 85 -3.33 18.21 7.85
C ASP A 85 -2.61 17.42 6.73
N ALA A 86 -2.49 16.10 6.87
CA ALA A 86 -1.84 15.22 5.90
C ALA A 86 -2.85 14.57 4.94
N PRO A 87 -2.41 14.17 3.73
CA PRO A 87 -3.17 13.28 2.88
C PRO A 87 -3.56 12.02 3.64
N GLN A 88 -4.83 11.62 3.54
CA GLN A 88 -5.37 10.50 4.30
C GLN A 88 -5.08 9.16 3.61
N ILE A 89 -4.79 8.15 4.42
CA ILE A 89 -4.86 6.75 4.00
C ILE A 89 -6.24 6.22 4.37
N ALA A 90 -7.10 6.02 3.37
CA ALA A 90 -8.46 5.53 3.61
C ALA A 90 -8.43 4.05 3.98
N SER A 91 -9.08 3.69 5.09
CA SER A 91 -9.25 2.29 5.50
C SER A 91 -10.51 1.72 4.83
N LEU A 92 -10.34 0.72 3.98
CA LEU A 92 -11.42 0.04 3.27
C LEU A 92 -11.71 -1.31 3.94
N THR A 93 -12.99 -1.58 4.12
CA THR A 93 -13.54 -2.77 4.77
C THR A 93 -14.36 -3.59 3.78
N PRO A 94 -14.83 -4.81 4.10
CA PRO A 94 -15.72 -5.57 3.21
C PRO A 94 -16.99 -4.81 2.81
N GLN A 95 -17.43 -3.83 3.61
CA GLN A 95 -18.56 -2.96 3.30
C GLN A 95 -18.26 -1.95 2.17
N ASP A 96 -16.98 -1.70 1.85
CA ASP A 96 -16.53 -0.70 0.88
C ASP A 96 -16.37 -1.22 -0.56
N ASP A 97 -16.75 -2.48 -0.82
CA ASP A 97 -16.39 -3.27 -2.02
C ASP A 97 -14.88 -3.35 -2.24
N LEU A 98 -14.30 -4.50 -1.85
CA LEU A 98 -12.87 -4.78 -1.99
C LEU A 98 -12.51 -5.45 -3.33
N SER A 99 -13.42 -5.44 -4.32
CA SER A 99 -13.10 -5.91 -5.66
C SER A 99 -11.96 -5.10 -6.27
N ALA A 100 -11.13 -5.75 -7.10
CA ALA A 100 -9.98 -5.09 -7.73
C ALA A 100 -10.38 -3.82 -8.50
N ASN A 101 -11.52 -3.85 -9.19
CA ASN A 101 -12.02 -2.70 -9.95
C ASN A 101 -12.40 -1.52 -9.04
N ALA A 102 -13.10 -1.78 -7.93
CA ALA A 102 -13.49 -0.73 -7.00
C ALA A 102 -12.26 -0.10 -6.32
N VAL A 103 -11.30 -0.93 -5.89
CA VAL A 103 -10.04 -0.46 -5.28
C VAL A 103 -9.23 0.36 -6.29
N LEU A 104 -9.13 -0.10 -7.54
CA LEU A 104 -8.41 0.63 -8.60
C LEU A 104 -9.08 1.97 -8.92
N ALA A 105 -10.41 2.04 -8.96
CA ALA A 105 -11.13 3.30 -9.18
C ALA A 105 -10.85 4.32 -8.07
N ARG A 106 -10.86 3.88 -6.80
CA ARG A 106 -10.51 4.71 -5.65
C ARG A 106 -9.05 5.16 -5.68
N LEU A 107 -8.13 4.26 -6.03
CA LEU A 107 -6.70 4.60 -6.14
C LEU A 107 -6.46 5.60 -7.27
N ALA A 108 -7.14 5.45 -8.41
CA ALA A 108 -7.05 6.39 -9.52
C ALA A 108 -7.53 7.81 -9.11
N ALA A 109 -8.60 7.90 -8.31
CA ALA A 109 -9.09 9.18 -7.80
C ALA A 109 -8.10 9.88 -6.84
N LEU A 110 -7.29 9.13 -6.09
CA LEU A 110 -6.21 9.69 -5.26
C LEU A 110 -5.03 10.24 -6.08
N LEU A 111 -4.92 9.81 -7.33
CA LEU A 111 -3.79 10.07 -8.22
C LEU A 111 -4.12 11.04 -9.37
N ALA A 112 -5.35 11.56 -9.38
CA ALA A 112 -5.87 12.56 -10.31
C ALA A 112 -5.56 13.97 -9.79
#